data_AF-A0A812YP29-F1
#
_entry.id   AF-A0A812YP29-F1
#
_cell.length_a   1.000
_cell.length_b   1.000
_cell.length_c   1.000
_cell.angle_alpha   90.00
_cell.angle_beta   90.00
_cell.angle_gamma   90.00
#
_symmetry.space_group_name_H-M   'P 1'
#
loop_
_entity.id
_entity.type
_entity.pdbx_description
1 polymer ?
#
loop_
_entity_poly.entity_id
_entity_poly.type
_entity_poly.pdbx_seq_one_letter_code
_entity_poly.pdbx_strand_id
1 'polypeptide(L)'
;MLNSGTLRADAVIEQGEIKVRDLVNLLPMLDELCLLQLSGAQVLEALENSVSQYPRLEGRFAQVSGVSFQFDAAKPPNQRIVEGSVRFGPDLLDPEKNYKLCTKDYLRQGKDGYDVFRDGICLADGETAGILPSLVRDCFANLDMLNGESDTGVAKRSSTFNAMRPGSQSHDPYRI
;
A
#
# COMPACT_ATOMS: atom_id res chain seq x y z
N MET A 1 -0.92 1.06 -5.91
CA MET A 1 -0.29 2.37 -6.20
C MET A 1 -0.78 3.38 -5.17
N LEU A 2 0.13 4.10 -4.52
CA LEU A 2 -0.18 5.16 -3.56
C LEU A 2 0.61 6.41 -3.93
N ASN A 3 0.07 7.61 -3.70
CA ASN A 3 0.84 8.84 -3.86
C ASN A 3 1.77 9.02 -2.64
N SER A 4 2.97 9.57 -2.84
CA SER A 4 4.01 9.72 -1.82
C SER A 4 3.56 10.54 -0.61
N GLY A 5 2.61 11.46 -0.78
CA GLY A 5 2.01 12.23 0.33
C GLY A 5 1.27 11.38 1.37
N THR A 6 1.11 10.08 1.12
CA THR A 6 0.56 9.09 2.06
C THR A 6 1.55 8.74 3.17
N LEU A 7 2.86 8.72 2.89
CA LEU A 7 3.89 8.35 3.85
C LEU A 7 4.43 9.62 4.55
N ARG A 8 4.31 9.69 5.88
CA ARG A 8 4.46 10.96 6.63
C ARG A 8 5.44 10.94 7.79
N ALA A 9 6.14 9.84 8.02
CA ALA A 9 6.98 9.69 9.21
C ALA A 9 8.06 10.77 9.35
N ASP A 10 8.52 11.40 8.25
CA ASP A 10 9.65 12.35 8.20
C ASP A 10 10.78 12.00 9.18
N ALA A 11 11.04 10.70 9.28
CA ALA A 11 11.89 10.10 10.28
C ALA A 11 12.44 8.79 9.76
N VAL A 12 13.65 8.47 10.19
CA VAL A 12 14.23 7.14 10.03
C VAL A 12 13.65 6.25 11.11
N ILE A 13 12.96 5.18 10.72
CA ILE A 13 12.58 4.12 11.64
C ILE A 13 13.84 3.30 11.91
N GLU A 14 14.30 3.32 13.17
CA GLU A 14 15.50 2.60 13.58
C GLU A 14 15.32 1.09 13.35
N GLN A 15 16.44 0.39 13.12
CA GLN A 15 16.43 -1.06 13.02
C GLN A 15 15.95 -1.67 14.34
N GLY A 16 14.95 -2.55 14.26
CA GLY A 16 14.41 -3.26 15.42
C GLY A 16 12.90 -3.43 15.30
N GLU A 17 12.25 -3.56 16.46
CA GLU A 17 10.80 -3.72 16.57
C GLU A 17 10.06 -2.47 16.10
N ILE A 18 9.13 -2.66 15.16
CA ILE A 18 8.24 -1.60 14.67
C ILE A 18 7.08 -1.46 15.65
N LYS A 19 6.93 -0.28 16.26
CA LYS A 19 5.87 -0.03 17.23
C LYS A 19 4.64 0.57 16.56
N VAL A 20 3.47 0.44 17.22
CA VAL A 20 2.22 1.07 16.77
C VAL A 20 2.39 2.58 16.56
N ARG A 21 3.14 3.26 17.43
CA ARG A 21 3.44 4.69 17.28
C ARG A 21 4.15 5.00 15.95
N ASP A 22 5.00 4.11 15.47
CA ASP A 22 5.79 4.31 14.26
C ASP A 22 4.87 4.19 13.04
N LEU A 23 3.92 3.23 13.08
CA LEU A 23 2.88 3.09 12.07
C LEU A 23 1.93 4.30 12.04
N VAL A 24 1.50 4.81 13.20
CA VAL A 24 0.64 5.99 13.30
C VAL A 24 1.35 7.24 12.77
N ASN A 25 2.65 7.39 13.05
CA ASN A 25 3.45 8.48 12.50
C ASN A 25 3.65 8.34 10.98
N LEU A 26 3.81 7.11 10.49
CA LEU A 26 3.99 6.84 9.06
C LEU A 26 2.71 7.04 8.24
N LEU A 27 1.58 6.56 8.76
CA LEU A 27 0.27 6.54 8.10
C LEU A 27 -0.78 7.20 9.03
N PRO A 28 -0.74 8.52 9.21
CA PRO A 28 -1.61 9.22 10.16
C PRO A 28 -3.07 9.33 9.68
N MET A 29 -3.32 9.09 8.39
CA MET A 29 -4.64 9.18 7.78
C MET A 29 -5.27 7.79 7.66
N LEU A 30 -6.56 7.69 7.96
CA LEU A 30 -7.37 6.50 7.74
C LEU A 30 -7.79 6.42 6.26
N ASP A 31 -6.80 6.25 5.38
CA ASP A 31 -7.03 6.15 3.93
C ASP A 31 -7.72 4.82 3.61
N GLU A 32 -8.97 4.89 3.13
CA GLU A 32 -9.70 3.75 2.57
C GLU A 32 -9.09 3.35 1.22
N LEU A 33 -8.93 2.04 1.02
CA LEU A 33 -8.48 1.49 -0.25
C LEU A 33 -9.65 1.22 -1.19
N CYS A 34 -9.36 1.12 -2.47
CA CYS A 34 -10.28 0.69 -3.50
C CYS A 34 -9.54 -0.09 -4.59
N LEU A 35 -10.26 -1.00 -5.25
CA LEU A 35 -9.78 -1.73 -6.41
C LEU A 35 -10.46 -1.20 -7.67
N LEU A 36 -9.65 -0.68 -8.59
CA LEU A 36 -10.12 -0.15 -9.87
C LEU A 36 -9.79 -1.13 -11.00
N GLN A 37 -10.67 -1.21 -11.99
CA GLN A 37 -10.35 -1.72 -13.32
C GLN A 37 -10.09 -0.55 -14.25
N LEU A 38 -8.91 -0.55 -14.88
CA LEU A 38 -8.43 0.49 -15.78
C LEU A 38 -7.87 -0.13 -17.05
N SER A 39 -8.01 0.52 -18.20
CA SER A 39 -7.27 0.14 -19.40
C SER A 39 -5.77 0.42 -19.22
N GLY A 40 -4.93 -0.20 -20.04
CA GLY A 40 -3.50 0.06 -20.01
C GLY A 40 -3.18 1.53 -20.34
N ALA A 41 -3.94 2.15 -21.23
CA ALA A 41 -3.84 3.58 -21.52
C ALA A 41 -4.11 4.45 -20.27
N GLN A 42 -5.15 4.12 -19.49
CA GLN A 42 -5.45 4.83 -18.25
C GLN A 42 -4.36 4.63 -17.19
N VAL A 43 -3.78 3.44 -17.11
CA VAL A 43 -2.62 3.17 -16.24
C VAL A 43 -1.42 4.03 -16.66
N LEU A 44 -1.14 4.12 -17.96
CA LEU A 44 -0.04 4.95 -18.48
C LEU A 44 -0.27 6.43 -18.14
N GLU A 45 -1.48 6.93 -18.33
CA GLU A 45 -1.85 8.31 -17.98
C GLU A 45 -1.67 8.59 -16.48
N ALA A 46 -2.03 7.65 -15.61
CA ALA A 46 -1.79 7.77 -14.18
C ALA A 46 -0.29 7.82 -13.84
N LEU A 47 0.53 7.01 -14.51
CA LEU A 47 1.99 7.03 -14.34
C LEU A 47 2.61 8.33 -14.87
N GLU A 48 2.09 8.88 -15.97
CA GLU A 48 2.49 10.19 -16.49
C GLU A 48 2.17 11.31 -15.49
N ASN A 49 0.95 11.34 -14.92
CA ASN A 49 0.60 12.31 -13.88
C ASN A 49 1.53 12.18 -12.66
N SER A 50 1.82 10.95 -12.22
CA SER A 50 2.71 10.65 -11.10
C SER A 50 4.06 11.38 -11.22
N VAL A 51 4.67 11.35 -12.41
CA VAL A 51 6.00 11.94 -12.64
C VAL A 51 5.94 13.36 -13.20
N SER A 52 4.76 13.89 -13.51
CA SER A 52 4.54 15.17 -14.21
C SER A 52 5.16 16.40 -13.51
N GLN A 53 5.20 16.39 -12.17
CA GLN A 53 5.73 17.51 -11.38
C GLN A 53 7.16 17.30 -10.85
N TYR A 54 7.76 16.13 -11.10
CA TYR A 54 9.14 15.87 -10.71
C TYR A 54 10.09 16.95 -11.31
N PRO A 55 11.08 17.48 -10.57
CA PRO A 55 11.53 17.10 -9.23
C PRO A 55 10.87 17.87 -8.07
N ARG A 56 9.72 18.54 -8.28
CA ARG A 56 9.00 19.18 -7.17
C ARG A 56 8.61 18.13 -6.14
N LEU A 57 8.73 18.48 -4.85
CA LEU A 57 8.37 17.63 -3.71
C LEU A 57 6.85 17.58 -3.50
N GLU A 58 6.13 17.29 -4.57
CA GLU A 58 4.68 17.15 -4.60
C GLU A 58 4.28 15.75 -4.15
N GLY A 59 3.22 15.66 -3.34
CA GLY A 59 2.73 14.39 -2.81
C GLY A 59 2.28 13.40 -3.88
N ARG A 60 2.05 13.85 -5.13
CA ARG A 60 1.50 13.05 -6.23
C ARG A 60 2.39 11.91 -6.72
N PHE A 61 3.71 11.99 -6.52
CA PHE A 61 4.63 10.96 -7.04
C PHE A 61 4.23 9.57 -6.55
N ALA A 62 4.05 8.61 -7.45
CA ALA A 62 3.52 7.30 -7.12
C ALA A 62 4.57 6.37 -6.52
N GLN A 63 4.25 5.84 -5.34
CA GLN A 63 4.80 4.60 -4.81
C GLN A 63 4.06 3.42 -5.45
N VAL A 64 4.81 2.53 -6.10
CA VAL A 64 4.26 1.42 -6.89
C VAL A 64 4.69 0.06 -6.35
N SER A 65 3.87 -0.94 -6.62
CA SER A 65 4.16 -2.36 -6.40
C SER A 65 3.51 -3.16 -7.54
N GLY A 66 4.16 -4.24 -7.97
CA GLY A 66 3.72 -5.07 -9.09
C GLY A 66 3.93 -4.46 -10.49
N VAL A 67 4.43 -3.23 -10.58
CA VAL A 67 4.76 -2.54 -11.84
C VAL A 67 6.16 -1.92 -11.75
N SER A 68 6.87 -1.90 -12.87
CA SER A 68 8.12 -1.16 -13.06
C SER A 68 8.01 -0.28 -14.30
N PHE A 69 8.68 0.87 -14.31
CA PHE A 69 8.69 1.80 -15.43
C PHE A 69 9.93 2.70 -15.34
N GLN A 70 10.25 3.37 -16.44
CA GLN A 70 11.30 4.39 -16.50
C GLN A 70 10.69 5.71 -16.96
N PHE A 71 11.25 6.83 -16.50
CA PHE A 71 10.83 8.16 -16.96
C PHE A 71 12.02 9.08 -17.18
N ASP A 72 11.86 10.03 -18.11
CA ASP A 72 12.81 11.09 -18.41
C ASP A 72 12.27 12.43 -17.89
N ALA A 73 12.93 12.96 -16.85
CA ALA A 73 12.54 14.21 -16.22
C ALA A 73 12.76 15.45 -17.11
N ALA A 74 13.61 15.35 -18.14
CA ALA A 74 13.87 16.47 -19.06
C ALA A 74 12.72 16.70 -20.05
N LYS A 75 11.83 15.71 -20.23
CA LYS A 75 10.67 15.83 -21.11
C LYS A 75 9.55 16.67 -20.48
N PRO A 76 8.68 17.28 -21.32
CA PRO A 76 7.49 17.98 -20.85
C PRO A 76 6.63 17.10 -19.95
N PRO A 77 5.93 17.67 -18.95
CA PRO A 77 4.95 16.94 -18.15
C PRO A 77 3.95 16.16 -19.03
N ASN A 78 3.57 14.96 -18.59
CA ASN A 78 2.71 14.02 -19.30
C ASN A 78 3.30 13.42 -20.60
N GLN A 79 4.60 13.57 -20.81
CA GLN A 79 5.36 12.90 -21.88
C GLN A 79 6.68 12.34 -21.35
N ARG A 80 6.72 11.97 -20.08
CA ARG A 80 7.95 11.62 -19.36
C ARG A 80 8.20 10.13 -19.32
N ILE A 81 7.15 9.30 -19.36
CA ILE A 81 7.33 7.85 -19.34
C ILE A 81 8.09 7.43 -20.60
N VAL A 82 9.12 6.62 -20.43
CA VAL A 82 9.88 6.07 -21.55
C VAL A 82 9.00 5.03 -22.24
N GLU A 83 8.76 5.20 -23.53
CA GLU A 83 7.95 4.29 -24.34
C GLU A 83 8.46 2.85 -24.23
N GLY A 84 7.54 1.90 -24.06
CA GLY A 84 7.88 0.48 -23.90
C GLY A 84 8.61 0.11 -22.59
N SER A 85 8.69 1.02 -21.61
CA SER A 85 9.35 0.74 -20.32
C SER A 85 8.43 0.16 -19.25
N VAL A 86 7.11 0.36 -19.37
CA VAL A 86 6.14 -0.04 -18.34
C VAL A 86 5.91 -1.55 -18.40
N ARG A 87 6.12 -2.22 -17.27
CA ARG A 87 6.02 -3.69 -17.13
C ARG A 87 5.28 -4.11 -15.88
N PHE A 88 4.43 -5.13 -16.01
CA PHE A 88 3.79 -5.85 -14.91
C PHE A 88 4.44 -7.22 -14.78
N GLY A 89 5.40 -7.36 -13.86
CA GLY A 89 6.28 -8.54 -13.83
C GLY A 89 7.08 -8.65 -15.13
N PRO A 90 7.04 -9.79 -15.86
CA PRO A 90 7.76 -9.95 -17.12
C PRO A 90 7.07 -9.24 -18.30
N ASP A 91 5.76 -8.98 -18.20
CA ASP A 91 4.93 -8.56 -19.31
C ASP A 91 4.99 -7.04 -19.52
N LEU A 92 5.01 -6.62 -20.79
CA LEU A 92 4.83 -5.21 -21.15
C LEU A 92 3.39 -4.75 -20.92
N LEU A 93 3.22 -3.47 -20.64
CA LEU A 93 1.92 -2.82 -20.66
C LEU A 93 1.31 -2.90 -22.07
N ASP A 94 0.08 -3.39 -22.15
CA ASP A 94 -0.77 -3.36 -23.33
C ASP A 94 -1.85 -2.28 -23.13
N PRO A 95 -1.86 -1.20 -23.93
CA PRO A 95 -2.82 -0.10 -23.78
C PRO A 95 -4.29 -0.52 -23.81
N GLU A 96 -4.62 -1.59 -24.54
CA GLU A 96 -6.00 -2.05 -24.76
C GLU A 96 -6.47 -3.06 -23.70
N LYS A 97 -5.54 -3.62 -22.93
CA LYS A 97 -5.85 -4.60 -21.89
C LYS A 97 -6.34 -3.92 -20.62
N ASN A 98 -7.28 -4.57 -19.92
CA ASN A 98 -7.72 -4.15 -18.59
C ASN A 98 -6.81 -4.68 -17.49
N TYR A 99 -6.48 -3.81 -16.54
CA TYR A 99 -5.65 -4.06 -15.37
C TYR A 99 -6.45 -3.77 -14.10
N LYS A 100 -6.15 -4.53 -13.04
CA LYS A 100 -6.66 -4.26 -11.71
C LYS A 100 -5.62 -3.47 -10.94
N LEU A 101 -6.02 -2.30 -10.43
CA LEU A 101 -5.16 -1.39 -9.69
C LEU A 101 -5.76 -1.13 -8.31
N CYS A 102 -5.04 -1.53 -7.27
CA CYS A 102 -5.38 -1.15 -5.90
C CYS A 102 -4.79 0.24 -5.60
N THR A 103 -5.61 1.15 -5.10
CA THR A 103 -5.21 2.50 -4.67
C THR A 103 -6.10 2.98 -3.53
N LYS A 104 -5.99 4.25 -3.15
CA LYS A 104 -6.84 4.86 -2.11
C LYS A 104 -7.99 5.66 -2.70
N ASP A 105 -9.10 5.74 -1.97
CA ASP A 105 -10.32 6.41 -2.42
C ASP A 105 -10.07 7.90 -2.76
N TYR A 106 -9.18 8.56 -2.00
CA TYR A 106 -8.71 9.92 -2.31
C TYR A 106 -8.19 10.07 -3.75
N LEU A 107 -7.38 9.11 -4.24
CA LEU A 107 -6.88 9.14 -5.62
C LEU A 107 -7.98 8.73 -6.62
N ARG A 108 -8.85 7.78 -6.26
CA ARG A 108 -10.02 7.42 -7.08
C ARG A 108 -10.92 8.63 -7.36
N GLN A 109 -11.07 9.52 -6.40
CA GLN A 109 -11.81 10.78 -6.55
C GLN A 109 -11.08 11.83 -7.41
N GLY A 110 -9.95 11.49 -8.03
CA GLY A 110 -9.17 12.35 -8.92
C GLY A 110 -8.35 13.43 -8.21
N LYS A 111 -8.01 13.22 -6.93
CA LYS A 111 -7.12 14.14 -6.21
C LYS A 111 -5.67 13.95 -6.67
N ASP A 112 -4.80 14.91 -6.39
CA ASP A 112 -3.39 14.93 -6.84
C ASP A 112 -3.19 14.81 -8.37
N GLY A 113 -4.21 15.18 -9.16
CA GLY A 113 -4.18 15.13 -10.62
C GLY A 113 -4.45 13.74 -11.20
N TYR A 114 -4.86 12.76 -10.38
CA TYR A 114 -5.24 11.43 -10.85
C TYR A 114 -6.67 11.39 -11.40
N ASP A 115 -7.07 12.41 -12.16
CA ASP A 115 -8.44 12.56 -12.68
C ASP A 115 -8.89 11.34 -13.50
N VAL A 116 -7.95 10.69 -14.21
CA VAL A 116 -8.16 9.44 -14.97
C VAL A 116 -8.78 8.32 -14.14
N PHE A 117 -8.60 8.30 -12.82
CA PHE A 117 -9.19 7.27 -11.96
C PHE A 117 -10.69 7.44 -11.75
N ARG A 118 -11.27 8.62 -12.01
CA ARG A 118 -12.73 8.81 -11.96
C ARG A 118 -13.45 8.00 -13.05
N ASP A 119 -12.76 7.71 -14.14
CA ASP A 119 -13.30 6.95 -15.28
C ASP A 119 -13.11 5.43 -15.11
N GLY A 120 -12.43 5.01 -14.04
CA GLY A 120 -12.19 3.60 -13.73
C GLY A 120 -13.42 2.92 -13.12
N ILE A 121 -13.62 1.64 -13.44
CA ILE A 121 -14.69 0.84 -12.82
C ILE A 121 -14.23 0.44 -11.42
N CYS A 122 -14.99 0.84 -10.40
CA CYS A 122 -14.73 0.44 -9.02
C CYS A 122 -15.20 -1.01 -8.79
N LEU A 123 -14.25 -1.93 -8.65
CA LEU A 123 -14.50 -3.35 -8.38
C LEU A 123 -14.69 -3.64 -6.88
N ALA A 124 -14.05 -2.84 -6.04
CA ALA A 124 -14.18 -2.90 -4.58
C ALA A 124 -13.89 -1.51 -4.00
N ASP A 125 -14.69 -1.08 -3.03
CA ASP A 125 -14.59 0.20 -2.33
C ASP A 125 -13.97 0.04 -0.93
N GLY A 126 -13.98 1.11 -0.13
CA GLY A 126 -13.40 1.12 1.21
C GLY A 126 -13.94 0.06 2.16
N GLU A 127 -15.24 -0.28 2.04
CA GLU A 127 -15.87 -1.32 2.87
C GLU A 127 -15.28 -2.70 2.58
N THR A 128 -14.98 -2.97 1.31
CA THR A 128 -14.50 -4.28 0.85
C THR A 128 -12.98 -4.38 0.85
N ALA A 129 -12.28 -3.33 0.42
CA ALA A 129 -10.83 -3.31 0.28
C ALA A 129 -10.11 -2.95 1.59
N GLY A 130 -10.82 -2.33 2.54
CA GLY A 130 -10.31 -2.03 3.87
C GLY A 130 -9.51 -0.74 3.98
N ILE A 131 -8.95 -0.52 5.17
CA ILE A 131 -8.24 0.71 5.55
C ILE A 131 -6.73 0.46 5.52
N LEU A 132 -5.98 1.35 4.85
CA LEU A 132 -4.55 1.19 4.60
C LEU A 132 -3.72 0.97 5.88
N PRO A 133 -3.78 1.82 6.93
CA PRO A 133 -3.07 1.56 8.18
C PRO A 133 -3.32 0.17 8.79
N SER A 134 -4.57 -0.31 8.76
CA SER A 134 -4.93 -1.63 9.29
C SER A 134 -4.27 -2.73 8.48
N LEU A 135 -4.31 -2.64 7.15
CA LEU A 135 -3.68 -3.64 6.28
C LEU A 135 -2.16 -3.66 6.42
N VAL A 136 -1.53 -2.51 6.58
CA VAL A 136 -0.08 -2.44 6.79
C VAL A 136 0.31 -3.06 8.13
N ARG A 137 -0.44 -2.80 9.20
CA ARG A 137 -0.26 -3.47 10.50
C ARG A 137 -0.39 -4.99 10.35
N ASP A 138 -1.43 -5.45 9.68
CA ASP A 138 -1.70 -6.88 9.50
C ASP A 138 -0.61 -7.54 8.62
N CYS A 139 -0.07 -6.81 7.63
CA CYS A 139 1.11 -7.26 6.87
C CYS A 139 2.33 -7.46 7.78
N PHE A 140 2.66 -6.51 8.66
CA PHE A 140 3.79 -6.67 9.59
C PHE A 140 3.57 -7.84 10.54
N ALA A 141 2.39 -7.95 11.17
CA ALA A 141 2.08 -9.06 12.06
C ALA A 141 2.23 -10.43 11.36
N ASN A 142 1.81 -10.53 10.10
CA ASN A 142 1.98 -11.75 9.32
C ASN A 142 3.45 -12.04 8.96
N LEU A 143 4.26 -11.01 8.72
CA LEU A 143 5.69 -11.17 8.48
C LEU A 143 6.42 -11.68 9.72
N ASP A 144 6.10 -11.15 10.91
CA ASP A 144 6.70 -11.60 12.16
C ASP A 144 6.36 -13.06 12.46
N MET A 145 5.13 -13.50 12.13
CA MET A 145 4.74 -14.91 12.19
C MET A 145 5.55 -15.77 11.20
N LEU A 146 5.74 -15.32 9.96
CA LEU A 146 6.50 -16.05 8.94
C LEU A 146 7.99 -16.15 9.28
N ASN A 147 8.55 -15.10 9.88
CA ASN A 147 9.94 -15.05 10.31
C ASN A 147 10.21 -15.83 11.61
N GLY A 148 9.16 -16.34 12.27
CA GLY A 148 9.27 -17.05 13.54
C GLY A 148 9.64 -16.14 14.72
N GLU A 149 9.50 -14.82 14.55
CA GLU A 149 9.82 -13.78 15.55
C GLU A 149 8.62 -13.45 16.44
N SER A 150 7.44 -14.01 16.15
CA SER A 150 6.29 -13.86 17.01
C SER A 150 6.57 -14.49 18.37
N ASP A 151 6.63 -13.66 19.42
CA ASP A 151 6.61 -14.08 20.83
C ASP A 151 5.20 -14.59 21.16
N THR A 152 4.78 -15.66 20.48
CA THR A 152 3.53 -16.33 20.75
C THR A 152 3.71 -17.16 22.00
N GLY A 153 3.45 -16.53 23.14
CA GLY A 153 2.88 -17.17 24.33
C GLY A 153 1.51 -17.81 24.06
N VAL A 154 1.26 -18.29 22.84
CA VAL A 154 0.11 -19.10 22.50
C VAL A 154 0.47 -20.53 22.87
N ALA A 155 0.08 -20.89 24.09
CA ALA A 155 -0.01 -22.27 24.52
C ALA A 155 -0.59 -23.10 23.38
N LYS A 156 0.20 -24.08 22.88
CA LYS A 156 -0.27 -25.15 22.01
C LYS A 156 -1.50 -25.77 22.67
N ARG A 157 -2.71 -25.34 22.30
CA ARG A 157 -3.95 -26.04 22.65
C ARG A 157 -4.00 -27.30 21.80
N SER A 158 -3.28 -28.32 22.24
CA SER A 158 -3.59 -29.70 21.86
C SER A 158 -4.90 -30.06 22.53
N SER A 159 -5.91 -30.44 21.75
CA SER A 159 -7.13 -31.03 22.27
C SER A 159 -6.83 -32.42 22.82
N THR A 160 -6.34 -32.46 24.05
CA THR A 160 -6.38 -33.65 24.90
C THR A 160 -6.95 -33.24 26.26
N PHE A 161 -8.09 -33.85 26.59
CA PHE A 161 -8.73 -33.79 27.89
C PHE A 161 -7.74 -34.24 28.98
N ASN A 162 -7.41 -33.37 29.95
CA ASN A 162 -7.21 -33.76 31.35
C ASN A 162 -7.12 -32.54 32.30
N ALA A 163 -7.45 -32.81 33.56
CA ALA A 163 -8.02 -31.89 34.54
C ALA A 163 -7.05 -30.93 35.29
N MET A 164 -7.61 -29.77 35.70
CA MET A 164 -7.37 -28.93 36.91
C MET A 164 -5.94 -28.62 37.44
N ARG A 165 -5.57 -27.33 37.54
CA ARG A 165 -5.57 -26.46 38.76
C ARG A 165 -5.00 -25.05 38.47
N PRO A 166 -5.29 -24.01 39.31
CA PRO A 166 -5.09 -22.59 38.97
C PRO A 166 -3.78 -21.99 39.52
N GLY A 167 -3.22 -21.02 38.78
CA GLY A 167 -2.10 -20.17 39.21
C GLY A 167 -2.07 -18.87 38.41
N SER A 168 -2.05 -17.75 39.13
CA SER A 168 -2.15 -16.35 38.70
C SER A 168 -0.86 -15.81 38.03
N GLN A 169 -0.98 -15.04 36.94
CA GLN A 169 -0.07 -13.93 36.61
C GLN A 169 -0.79 -12.83 35.80
N SER A 170 -0.41 -11.58 36.08
CA SER A 170 -0.93 -10.31 35.56
C SER A 170 -0.55 -10.03 34.11
N HIS A 171 -1.49 -9.53 33.31
CA HIS A 171 -1.32 -9.24 31.88
C HIS A 171 -1.33 -7.72 31.62
N ASP A 172 -0.32 -7.21 30.90
CA ASP A 172 -0.25 -5.82 30.40
C ASP A 172 -0.93 -5.74 29.01
N PRO A 173 -1.93 -4.86 28.82
CA PRO A 173 -2.81 -4.89 27.64
C PRO A 173 -2.27 -4.23 26.35
N TYR A 174 -0.97 -3.89 26.26
CA TYR A 174 -0.45 -3.10 25.12
C TYR A 174 0.64 -3.77 24.26
N ARG A 175 0.80 -5.08 24.32
CA ARG A 175 1.73 -5.82 23.45
C ARG A 175 0.97 -6.40 22.24
N ILE A 176 1.49 -6.19 21.03
CA ILE A 176 1.03 -6.86 19.80
C ILE A 176 2.00 -8.00 19.49
#